data_AF-A0A7T8HJP9-F1
#
_entry.id   AF-A0A7T8HJP9-F1
#
_cell.length_a   1.000
_cell.length_b   1.000
_cell.length_c   1.000
_cell.angle_alpha   90.00
_cell.angle_beta   90.00
_cell.angle_gamma   90.00
#
_symmetry.space_group_name_H-M   'P 1'
#
loop_
_entity.id
_entity.type
_entity.pdbx_description
1 polymer ?
#
loop_
_entity_poly.entity_id
_entity_poly.type
_entity_poly.pdbx_seq_one_letter_code
_entity_poly.pdbx_strand_id
1 'polypeptide(L)'
;FGGSIGVLFYAANIGSSALYAVACTECLISSFGAESGTFATVLPEEFWYKVLYRVLISLLNFSIFLLSVIFCTLTVLVSFFSDSVIVVPFNGTSQGTFTGLLAENWSFVDFEKHLYPTYSRDCNDEDKPVSFAIVFAVLFSGVTGIMAGANLSGDLRAPSKSIPKGTLLACFFTFLTYVVLFVFTAMTCDKELLLQDCAYMMEFNLWKPFVIIGNVLATFCASAHFKRHHVWNIPGVDIYGTVGNNPLLAVAITWLLSNIFSSLE
;
A
#
# COMPACT_ATOMS: atom_id res chain seq x y z
N PHE A 1 -23.96 -12.84 17.65
CA PHE A 1 -22.54 -12.77 17.27
C PHE A 1 -22.30 -12.14 15.89
N GLY A 2 -23.11 -12.44 14.85
CA GLY A 2 -22.90 -11.84 13.52
C GLY A 2 -23.00 -10.31 13.47
N GLY A 3 -23.90 -9.69 14.24
CA GLY A 3 -24.11 -8.24 14.20
C GLY A 3 -22.93 -7.40 14.73
N SER A 4 -22.36 -7.75 15.88
CA SER A 4 -21.20 -7.05 16.43
C SER A 4 -19.94 -7.23 15.57
N ILE A 5 -19.75 -8.43 15.03
CA ILE A 5 -18.66 -8.75 14.11
C ILE A 5 -18.82 -7.95 12.81
N GLY A 6 -20.04 -7.83 12.28
CA GLY A 6 -20.34 -7.04 11.08
C GLY A 6 -20.04 -5.55 11.24
N VAL A 7 -20.41 -4.95 12.38
CA VAL A 7 -20.13 -3.53 12.67
C VAL A 7 -18.63 -3.26 12.76
N LEU A 8 -17.87 -4.14 13.43
CA LEU A 8 -16.40 -4.02 13.51
C LEU A 8 -15.75 -4.11 12.13
N PHE A 9 -16.18 -5.04 11.28
CA PHE A 9 -15.65 -5.17 9.93
C PHE A 9 -16.02 -4.00 9.04
N TYR A 10 -17.22 -3.46 9.18
CA TYR A 10 -17.62 -2.26 8.45
C TYR A 10 -16.73 -1.07 8.80
N ALA A 11 -16.50 -0.81 10.09
CA ALA A 11 -15.62 0.26 10.55
C ALA A 11 -14.17 0.06 10.07
N ALA A 12 -13.66 -1.18 10.14
CA ALA A 12 -12.32 -1.52 9.67
C ALA A 12 -12.16 -1.23 8.17
N ASN A 13 -13.14 -1.61 7.34
CA ASN A 13 -13.08 -1.37 5.89
C ASN A 13 -13.13 0.13 5.55
N ILE A 14 -13.87 0.95 6.31
CA ILE A 14 -13.87 2.41 6.14
C ILE A 14 -12.48 2.97 6.42
N GLY A 15 -11.87 2.55 7.53
CA GLY A 15 -10.51 2.94 7.90
C GLY A 15 -9.50 2.55 6.81
N SER A 16 -9.53 1.30 6.34
CA SER A 16 -8.65 0.83 5.27
C SER A 16 -8.83 1.63 3.98
N SER A 17 -10.06 1.91 3.56
CA SER A 17 -10.32 2.72 2.37
C SER A 17 -9.78 4.15 2.50
N ALA A 18 -9.83 4.74 3.70
CA ALA A 18 -9.26 6.05 3.99
C ALA A 18 -7.73 6.02 3.90
N LEU A 19 -7.09 5.02 4.52
CA LEU A 19 -5.63 4.83 4.48
C LEU A 19 -5.13 4.67 3.04
N TYR A 20 -5.84 3.91 2.20
CA TYR A 20 -5.46 3.78 0.79
C TYR A 20 -5.58 5.09 0.00
N ALA A 21 -6.58 5.93 0.31
CA ALA A 21 -6.73 7.24 -0.33
C ALA A 21 -5.64 8.24 0.13
N VAL A 22 -5.27 8.20 1.42
CA VAL A 22 -4.14 8.96 1.97
C VAL A 22 -2.85 8.53 1.26
N ALA A 23 -2.55 7.23 1.23
CA ALA A 23 -1.35 6.70 0.61
C ALA A 23 -1.25 7.07 -0.89
N CYS A 24 -2.35 6.98 -1.64
CA CYS A 24 -2.40 7.41 -3.04
C CYS A 24 -2.05 8.89 -3.21
N THR A 25 -2.56 9.74 -2.32
CA THR A 25 -2.34 11.19 -2.36
C THR A 25 -0.90 11.54 -2.00
N GLU A 26 -0.34 10.90 -0.96
CA GLU A 26 1.07 11.08 -0.59
C GLU A 26 2.00 10.64 -1.72
N CYS A 27 1.69 9.53 -2.40
CA CYS A 27 2.44 9.11 -3.60
C CYS A 27 2.35 10.12 -4.76
N LEU A 28 1.19 10.75 -4.94
CA LEU A 28 0.99 11.74 -5.99
C LEU A 28 1.75 13.04 -5.68
N ILE A 29 1.76 13.46 -4.41
CA ILE A 29 2.48 14.65 -3.94
C ILE A 29 3.99 14.40 -3.95
N SER A 30 4.48 13.23 -3.53
CA SER A 30 5.91 12.91 -3.64
C SER A 30 6.40 12.88 -5.10
N SER A 31 5.50 12.63 -6.05
CA SER A 31 5.83 12.60 -7.47
C SER A 31 5.79 13.96 -8.13
N PHE A 32 4.78 14.78 -7.79
CA PHE A 32 4.45 16.00 -8.53
C PHE A 32 4.26 17.26 -7.66
N GLY A 33 4.58 17.18 -6.36
CA GLY A 33 4.46 18.27 -5.40
C GLY A 33 5.38 19.44 -5.74
N ALA A 34 4.95 20.65 -5.39
CA ALA A 34 5.69 21.88 -5.68
C ALA A 34 7.06 21.95 -4.98
N GLU A 35 7.20 21.35 -3.79
CA GLU A 35 8.44 21.34 -3.01
C GLU A 35 9.08 19.95 -2.97
N SER A 36 8.26 18.89 -2.95
CA SER A 36 8.69 17.50 -2.77
C SER A 36 8.69 16.67 -4.07
N GLY A 37 8.28 17.26 -5.20
CA GLY A 37 8.04 16.54 -6.45
C GLY A 37 9.31 16.05 -7.14
N THR A 38 9.43 14.72 -7.28
CA THR A 38 10.56 14.08 -7.97
C THR A 38 10.55 14.30 -9.49
N PHE A 39 9.38 14.46 -10.12
CA PHE A 39 9.24 14.53 -11.59
C PHE A 39 8.87 15.90 -12.13
N ALA A 40 7.86 16.56 -11.53
CA ALA A 40 7.47 17.90 -11.94
C ALA A 40 6.88 18.66 -10.75
N THR A 41 7.32 19.90 -10.53
CA THR A 41 6.88 20.73 -9.41
C THR A 41 5.61 21.51 -9.79
N VAL A 42 4.45 20.84 -9.78
CA VAL A 42 3.20 21.41 -10.32
C VAL A 42 2.09 21.49 -9.28
N LEU A 43 1.98 20.53 -8.34
CA LEU A 43 0.84 20.48 -7.42
C LEU A 43 1.14 21.23 -6.11
N PRO A 44 0.25 22.16 -5.69
CA PRO A 44 0.35 22.79 -4.38
C PRO A 44 0.13 21.77 -3.25
N GLU A 45 0.94 21.89 -2.19
CA GLU A 45 0.99 20.92 -1.09
C GLU A 45 0.12 21.31 0.13
N GLU A 46 -0.71 22.35 0.02
CA GLU A 46 -1.55 22.79 1.14
C GLU A 46 -2.62 21.75 1.52
N PHE A 47 -3.01 21.76 2.79
CA PHE A 47 -3.98 20.82 3.36
C PHE A 47 -5.27 20.65 2.55
N TRP A 48 -5.88 21.77 2.11
CA TRP A 48 -7.13 21.74 1.35
C TRP A 48 -6.97 21.15 -0.06
N TYR A 49 -5.79 21.31 -0.68
CA TYR A 49 -5.49 20.68 -1.96
C TYR A 49 -5.30 19.16 -1.80
N LYS A 50 -4.64 18.70 -0.73
CA LYS A 50 -4.56 17.27 -0.40
C LYS A 50 -5.96 16.65 -0.25
N VAL A 51 -6.87 17.32 0.46
CA VAL A 51 -8.27 16.89 0.60
C VAL A 51 -8.98 16.84 -0.76
N LEU A 52 -8.80 17.86 -1.60
CA LEU A 52 -9.39 17.91 -2.94
C LEU A 52 -8.90 16.75 -3.82
N TYR A 53 -7.59 16.43 -3.79
CA TYR A 53 -7.05 15.29 -4.53
C TYR A 53 -7.67 13.97 -4.07
N ARG A 54 -7.79 13.74 -2.76
CA ARG A 54 -8.45 12.55 -2.18
C ARG A 54 -9.89 12.40 -2.69
N VAL A 55 -10.64 13.50 -2.75
CA VAL A 55 -12.02 13.51 -3.25
C VAL A 55 -12.09 13.19 -4.76
N LEU A 56 -11.23 13.80 -5.57
CA LEU A 56 -11.18 13.54 -7.01
C LEU A 56 -10.79 12.09 -7.32
N ILE A 57 -9.78 11.57 -6.62
CA ILE A 57 -9.30 10.20 -6.74
C ILE A 57 -10.43 9.23 -6.37
N SER A 58 -11.17 9.50 -5.29
CA SER A 58 -12.31 8.66 -4.89
C SER A 58 -13.38 8.55 -5.98
N LEU A 59 -13.59 9.58 -6.81
CA LEU A 59 -14.64 9.58 -7.83
C LEU A 59 -14.27 8.77 -9.08
N LEU A 60 -12.99 8.68 -9.40
CA LEU A 60 -12.50 7.93 -10.56
C LEU A 60 -12.63 6.42 -10.29
N ASN A 61 -13.20 5.66 -11.24
CA ASN A 61 -13.36 4.21 -11.13
C ASN A 61 -12.98 3.55 -12.46
N PHE A 62 -11.94 2.71 -12.47
CA PHE A 62 -11.58 1.93 -13.65
C PHE A 62 -11.07 0.54 -13.25
N SER A 63 -11.77 -0.50 -13.70
CA SER A 63 -11.44 -1.91 -13.46
C SER A 63 -10.22 -2.42 -14.23
N ILE A 64 -9.66 -1.64 -15.15
CA ILE A 64 -8.63 -2.10 -16.12
C ILE A 64 -7.22 -2.15 -15.48
N PHE A 65 -7.04 -1.58 -14.29
CA PHE A 65 -5.71 -1.35 -13.72
C PHE A 65 -5.09 -2.53 -12.93
N LEU A 66 -5.82 -3.62 -12.70
CA LEU A 66 -5.26 -4.78 -11.98
C LEU A 66 -4.11 -5.45 -12.73
N LEU A 67 -4.23 -5.62 -14.05
CA LEU A 67 -3.14 -6.18 -14.87
C LEU A 67 -1.92 -5.25 -14.89
N SER A 68 -2.13 -3.92 -14.92
CA SER A 68 -1.02 -2.97 -14.89
C SER A 68 -0.27 -2.99 -13.56
N VAL A 69 -0.97 -3.19 -12.43
CA VAL A 69 -0.31 -3.31 -11.12
C VAL A 69 0.58 -4.56 -11.09
N ILE A 70 0.08 -5.71 -11.57
CA ILE A 70 0.88 -6.93 -11.65
C ILE A 70 2.10 -6.73 -12.56
N PHE A 71 1.92 -6.04 -13.69
CA PHE A 71 3.04 -5.73 -14.57
C PHE A 71 4.09 -4.85 -13.88
N CYS A 72 3.67 -3.80 -13.17
CA CYS A 72 4.56 -2.91 -12.41
C CYS A 72 5.27 -3.64 -11.26
N THR A 73 4.64 -4.58 -10.57
CA THR A 73 5.33 -5.35 -9.51
C THR A 73 6.35 -6.32 -10.10
N LEU A 74 6.04 -6.93 -11.25
CA LEU A 74 6.99 -7.79 -11.95
C LEU A 74 8.22 -7.02 -12.43
N THR A 75 8.08 -5.78 -12.90
CA THR A 75 9.26 -4.99 -13.30
C THR A 75 10.19 -4.70 -12.13
N VAL A 76 9.65 -4.41 -10.94
CA VAL A 76 10.47 -4.25 -9.73
C VAL A 76 11.20 -5.54 -9.37
N LEU A 77 10.52 -6.69 -9.44
CA LEU A 77 11.15 -7.99 -9.19
C LEU A 77 12.29 -8.29 -10.18
N VAL A 78 12.12 -7.92 -11.46
CA VAL A 78 13.15 -8.08 -12.48
C VAL A 78 14.33 -7.13 -12.23
N SER A 79 14.09 -5.92 -11.73
CA SER A 79 15.15 -4.92 -11.46
C SER A 79 16.18 -5.38 -10.41
N PHE A 80 15.81 -6.28 -9.48
CA PHE A 80 16.77 -6.87 -8.55
C PHE A 80 17.84 -7.74 -9.24
N PHE A 81 17.55 -8.29 -10.41
CA PHE A 81 18.50 -9.06 -11.23
C PHE A 81 19.33 -8.18 -12.17
N SER A 82 19.35 -6.86 -11.97
CA SER A 82 20.26 -5.99 -12.73
C SER A 82 21.73 -6.25 -12.37
N ASP A 83 22.63 -5.93 -13.30
CA ASP A 83 24.09 -5.97 -13.12
C ASP A 83 24.65 -4.60 -12.67
N SER A 84 23.76 -3.66 -12.31
CA SER A 84 24.14 -2.30 -11.93
C SER A 84 24.40 -2.18 -10.44
N VAL A 85 25.46 -1.45 -10.09
CA VAL A 85 25.69 -0.93 -8.75
C VAL A 85 25.30 0.54 -8.74
N ILE A 86 24.38 0.91 -7.86
CA ILE A 86 23.83 2.27 -7.76
C ILE A 86 24.17 2.81 -6.38
N VAL A 87 24.81 3.98 -6.34
CA VAL A 87 25.12 4.67 -5.09
C VAL A 87 24.21 5.89 -5.00
N VAL A 88 23.42 5.94 -3.92
CA VAL A 88 22.50 7.02 -3.62
C VAL A 88 23.17 7.93 -2.58
N PRO A 89 23.52 9.18 -2.94
CA PRO A 89 24.15 10.11 -2.01
C PRO A 89 23.10 10.75 -1.09
N PHE A 90 23.38 10.77 0.21
CA PHE A 90 22.58 11.51 1.19
C PHE A 90 23.32 12.77 1.68
N ASN A 91 22.58 13.72 2.27
CA ASN A 91 23.14 15.02 2.66
C ASN A 91 24.26 14.88 3.71
N GLY A 92 25.52 15.01 3.26
CA GLY A 92 26.66 15.40 4.08
C GLY A 92 27.76 14.34 4.23
N THR A 93 27.46 13.05 4.43
CA THR A 93 28.50 12.00 4.57
C THR A 93 28.02 10.55 4.36
N SER A 94 26.73 10.23 4.49
CA SER A 94 26.20 8.87 4.27
C SER A 94 25.90 8.62 2.79
N GLN A 95 26.22 7.41 2.33
CA GLN A 95 25.84 6.94 1.00
C GLN A 95 25.19 5.58 1.16
N GLY A 96 24.01 5.41 0.55
CA GLY A 96 23.37 4.11 0.42
C GLY A 96 23.84 3.43 -0.86
N THR A 97 24.18 2.15 -0.80
CA THR A 97 24.55 1.39 -2.00
C THR A 97 23.52 0.30 -2.27
N PHE A 98 23.09 0.22 -3.52
CA PHE A 98 22.37 -0.91 -4.09
C PHE A 98 23.33 -1.69 -4.98
N THR A 99 23.44 -3.00 -4.75
CA THR A 99 24.17 -3.93 -5.59
C THR A 99 23.18 -4.94 -6.17
N GLY A 100 23.02 -4.95 -7.49
CA GLY A 100 22.16 -5.91 -8.14
C GLY A 100 22.66 -7.35 -7.94
N LEU A 101 21.75 -8.32 -8.00
CA LEU A 101 22.05 -9.74 -7.73
C LEU A 101 23.04 -10.34 -8.75
N LEU A 102 23.13 -9.76 -9.95
CA LEU A 102 24.05 -10.20 -11.00
C LEU A 102 25.39 -9.44 -10.99
N ALA A 103 25.56 -8.45 -10.10
CA ALA A 103 26.78 -7.66 -10.03
C ALA A 103 28.00 -8.52 -9.71
N GLU A 104 29.14 -8.25 -10.37
CA GLU A 104 30.40 -9.00 -10.19
C GLU A 104 30.90 -9.02 -8.72
N ASN A 105 30.53 -8.02 -7.93
CA ASN A 105 30.88 -7.90 -6.50
C ASN A 105 29.80 -8.46 -5.56
N TRP A 106 28.80 -9.18 -6.07
CA TRP A 106 27.75 -9.75 -5.23
C TRP A 106 28.32 -10.73 -4.21
N SER A 107 28.08 -10.45 -2.93
CA SER A 107 28.56 -11.27 -1.83
C SER A 107 27.45 -11.53 -0.82
N PHE A 108 27.42 -12.75 -0.27
CA PHE A 108 26.46 -13.12 0.79
C PHE A 108 26.67 -12.35 2.10
N VAL A 109 27.75 -11.57 2.19
CA VAL A 109 28.15 -10.79 3.38
C VAL A 109 27.11 -9.72 3.72
N ASP A 110 26.37 -9.21 2.72
CA ASP A 110 25.35 -8.20 2.96
C ASP A 110 24.09 -8.77 3.61
N PHE A 111 23.75 -10.03 3.35
CA PHE A 111 22.64 -10.70 4.02
C PHE A 111 22.92 -10.93 5.52
N GLU A 112 24.15 -11.31 5.87
CA GLU A 112 24.54 -11.55 7.27
C GLU A 112 24.36 -10.29 8.13
N LYS A 113 24.66 -9.12 7.57
CA LYS A 113 24.45 -7.83 8.25
C LYS A 113 22.98 -7.59 8.59
N HIS A 114 22.05 -8.09 7.78
CA HIS A 114 20.60 -7.88 7.94
C HIS A 114 19.89 -8.90 8.83
N LEU A 115 20.58 -9.93 9.33
CA LEU A 115 19.96 -10.96 10.16
C LEU A 115 19.43 -10.45 11.50
N TYR A 116 20.06 -9.40 12.05
CA TYR A 116 19.68 -8.83 13.33
C TYR A 116 18.89 -7.53 13.16
N PRO A 117 17.80 -7.35 13.93
CA PRO A 117 17.00 -6.15 13.87
C PRO A 117 17.83 -4.95 14.35
N THR A 118 17.78 -3.87 13.59
CA THR A 118 18.32 -2.57 13.98
C THR A 118 17.18 -1.56 13.89
N TYR A 119 16.56 -1.27 15.03
CA TYR A 119 15.49 -0.27 15.09
C TYR A 119 16.12 1.11 15.15
N SER A 120 15.88 1.92 14.12
CA SER A 120 16.35 3.30 14.01
C SER A 120 15.18 4.27 14.09
N ARG A 121 15.41 5.51 13.64
CA ARG A 121 14.39 6.55 13.48
C ARG A 121 13.60 6.34 12.19
N ASP A 122 12.44 6.99 12.12
CA ASP A 122 11.62 6.99 10.91
C ASP A 122 12.30 7.80 9.80
N CYS A 123 12.19 7.31 8.57
CA CYS A 123 12.75 7.92 7.37
C CYS A 123 12.07 9.27 7.03
N ASN A 124 10.81 9.43 7.43
CA ASN A 124 10.02 10.64 7.17
C ASN A 124 10.06 11.64 8.34
N ASP A 125 10.47 11.17 9.52
CA ASP A 125 10.44 11.96 10.76
C ASP A 125 11.58 11.50 11.70
N GLU A 126 12.71 12.21 11.62
CA GLU A 126 13.93 11.86 12.37
C GLU A 126 13.74 11.90 13.90
N ASP A 127 12.68 12.53 14.40
CA ASP A 127 12.42 12.66 15.84
C ASP A 127 11.63 11.48 16.41
N LYS A 128 11.06 10.61 15.56
CA LYS A 128 10.24 9.47 15.99
C LYS A 128 11.05 8.17 16.06
N PRO A 129 11.22 7.57 17.25
CA PRO A 129 11.86 6.27 17.36
C PRO A 129 10.93 5.16 16.87
N VAL A 130 11.46 4.25 16.04
CA VAL A 130 10.72 3.08 15.58
C VAL A 130 10.93 1.93 16.56
N SER A 131 9.87 1.19 16.87
CA SER A 131 9.92 0.00 17.72
C SER A 131 9.32 -1.21 17.00
N PHE A 132 9.56 -2.41 17.51
CA PHE A 132 8.95 -3.64 16.97
C PHE A 132 7.43 -3.53 16.82
N ALA A 133 6.74 -2.92 17.79
CA ALA A 133 5.29 -2.76 17.77
C ALA A 133 4.82 -1.89 16.60
N ILE A 134 5.58 -0.83 16.27
CA ILE A 134 5.29 0.06 15.14
C ILE A 134 5.49 -0.67 13.82
N VAL A 135 6.63 -1.37 13.66
CA VAL A 135 6.92 -2.16 12.45
C VAL A 135 5.86 -3.25 12.25
N PHE A 136 5.46 -3.94 13.32
CA PHE A 136 4.41 -4.94 13.27
C PHE A 136 3.06 -4.33 12.88
N ALA A 137 2.68 -3.16 13.43
CA ALA A 137 1.43 -2.50 13.09
C ALA A 137 1.35 -2.10 11.60
N VAL A 138 2.45 -1.57 11.04
CA VAL A 138 2.54 -1.21 9.61
C VAL A 138 2.44 -2.46 8.72
N LEU A 139 3.20 -3.52 9.03
CA LEU A 139 3.14 -4.78 8.29
C LEU A 139 1.76 -5.45 8.40
N PHE A 140 1.16 -5.41 9.59
CA PHE A 140 -0.17 -5.97 9.82
C PHE A 140 -1.21 -5.28 8.95
N SER A 141 -1.18 -3.94 8.85
CA SER A 141 -2.04 -3.16 7.97
C SER A 141 -1.96 -3.63 6.51
N GLY A 142 -0.76 -3.94 6.01
CA GLY A 142 -0.54 -4.45 4.65
C GLY A 142 -1.08 -5.85 4.36
N VAL A 143 -1.14 -6.72 5.37
CA VAL A 143 -1.67 -8.11 5.24
C VAL A 143 -3.18 -8.17 5.50
N THR A 144 -3.78 -7.09 6.02
CA THR A 144 -5.24 -7.01 6.14
C THR A 144 -5.91 -7.03 4.75
N GLY A 145 -7.19 -7.43 4.69
CA GLY A 145 -7.97 -7.43 3.44
C GLY A 145 -8.38 -8.81 2.90
N ILE A 146 -8.05 -9.90 3.60
CA ILE A 146 -8.49 -11.27 3.26
C ILE A 146 -10.01 -11.36 3.05
N MET A 147 -10.78 -10.54 3.76
CA MET A 147 -12.24 -10.53 3.70
C MET A 147 -12.84 -9.87 2.46
N ALA A 148 -12.08 -9.06 1.71
CA ALA A 148 -12.56 -8.48 0.46
C ALA A 148 -12.99 -9.58 -0.55
N GLY A 149 -12.28 -10.71 -0.57
CA GLY A 149 -12.63 -11.87 -1.41
C GLY A 149 -13.88 -12.62 -0.95
N ALA A 150 -14.19 -12.62 0.34
CA ALA A 150 -15.41 -13.24 0.88
C ALA A 150 -16.66 -12.40 0.58
N ASN A 151 -16.52 -11.09 0.42
CA ASN A 151 -17.61 -10.16 0.14
C ASN A 151 -18.21 -10.32 -1.27
N LEU A 152 -17.51 -11.01 -2.17
CA LEU A 152 -17.96 -11.36 -3.53
C LEU A 152 -18.55 -12.78 -3.61
N SER A 153 -18.78 -13.42 -2.47
CA SER A 153 -19.23 -14.81 -2.41
C SER A 153 -20.60 -15.07 -3.07
N GLY A 154 -21.46 -14.06 -3.15
CA GLY A 154 -22.80 -14.15 -3.76
C GLY A 154 -22.79 -14.45 -5.26
N ASP A 155 -21.73 -14.07 -5.97
CA ASP A 155 -21.59 -14.24 -7.42
C ASP A 155 -20.83 -15.53 -7.81
N LEU A 156 -20.41 -16.33 -6.82
CA LEU A 156 -19.65 -17.56 -7.06
C LEU A 156 -20.58 -18.76 -7.32
N ARG A 157 -20.26 -19.55 -8.36
CA ARG A 157 -20.96 -20.81 -8.67
C ARG A 157 -20.95 -21.83 -7.52
N ALA A 158 -19.93 -21.81 -6.65
CA ALA A 158 -19.77 -22.73 -5.52
C ALA A 158 -19.00 -22.07 -4.34
N PRO A 159 -19.62 -21.17 -3.56
CA PRO A 159 -18.94 -20.34 -2.57
C PRO A 159 -18.24 -21.15 -1.46
N SER A 160 -18.88 -22.23 -0.98
CA SER A 160 -18.34 -23.06 0.11
C SER A 160 -17.01 -23.76 -0.21
N LYS A 161 -16.69 -23.95 -1.50
CA LYS A 161 -15.40 -24.53 -1.94
C LYS A 161 -14.44 -23.47 -2.48
N SER A 162 -14.96 -22.46 -3.19
CA SER A 162 -14.13 -21.46 -3.87
C SER A 162 -13.56 -20.41 -2.92
N ILE A 163 -14.29 -20.01 -1.86
CA ILE A 163 -13.80 -19.03 -0.87
C ILE A 163 -12.56 -19.56 -0.14
N PRO A 164 -12.60 -20.72 0.56
CA PRO A 164 -11.44 -21.16 1.33
C PRO A 164 -10.21 -21.45 0.47
N LYS A 165 -10.41 -22.01 -0.74
CA LYS A 165 -9.31 -22.25 -1.69
C LYS A 165 -8.72 -20.97 -2.24
N GLY A 166 -9.57 -20.02 -2.63
CA GLY A 166 -9.14 -18.72 -3.15
C GLY A 166 -8.38 -17.91 -2.11
N THR A 167 -8.93 -17.81 -0.90
CA THR A 167 -8.29 -17.13 0.24
C THR A 167 -6.94 -17.76 0.60
N LEU A 168 -6.86 -19.09 0.74
CA LEU A 168 -5.60 -19.76 1.09
C LEU A 168 -4.53 -19.58 0.01
N LEU A 169 -4.91 -19.71 -1.27
CA LEU A 169 -3.98 -19.52 -2.39
C LEU A 169 -3.51 -18.06 -2.46
N ALA A 170 -4.40 -17.09 -2.27
CA ALA A 170 -4.07 -15.67 -2.23
C ALA A 170 -3.11 -15.35 -1.07
N CYS A 171 -3.41 -15.82 0.14
CA CYS A 171 -2.53 -15.64 1.30
C CYS A 171 -1.16 -16.28 1.09
N PHE A 172 -1.10 -17.47 0.50
CA PHE A 172 0.18 -18.13 0.21
C PHE A 172 0.98 -17.36 -0.84
N PHE A 173 0.33 -16.87 -1.88
CA PHE A 173 0.97 -16.07 -2.93
C PHE A 173 1.50 -14.73 -2.40
N THR A 174 0.73 -14.00 -1.60
CA THR A 174 1.19 -12.74 -1.00
C THR A 174 2.31 -12.97 0.01
N PHE A 175 2.21 -14.02 0.83
CA PHE A 175 3.28 -14.43 1.74
C PHE A 175 4.57 -14.72 0.98
N LEU A 176 4.52 -15.52 -0.08
CA LEU A 176 5.70 -15.84 -0.89
C LEU A 176 6.31 -14.58 -1.52
N THR A 177 5.46 -13.69 -2.05
CA THR A 177 5.92 -12.44 -2.67
C THR A 177 6.65 -11.55 -1.65
N TYR A 178 6.11 -11.41 -0.44
CA TYR A 178 6.77 -10.66 0.64
C TYR A 178 8.10 -11.30 1.06
N VAL A 179 8.15 -12.62 1.22
CA VAL A 179 9.39 -13.32 1.57
C VAL A 179 10.46 -13.10 0.50
N VAL A 180 10.11 -13.22 -0.79
CA VAL A 180 11.04 -13.00 -1.89
C VAL A 180 11.56 -11.56 -1.89
N LEU A 181 10.68 -10.56 -1.74
CA LEU A 181 11.08 -9.16 -1.67
C LEU A 181 11.99 -8.88 -0.47
N PHE A 182 11.67 -9.39 0.71
CA PHE A 182 12.51 -9.22 1.89
C PHE A 182 13.90 -9.83 1.71
N VAL A 183 13.97 -11.04 1.16
CA VAL A 183 15.24 -11.73 0.92
C VAL A 183 16.07 -10.98 -0.12
N PHE A 184 15.46 -10.53 -1.23
CA PHE A 184 16.17 -9.79 -2.26
C PHE A 184 16.65 -8.43 -1.74
N THR A 185 15.79 -7.65 -1.09
CA THR A 185 16.20 -6.38 -0.48
C THR A 185 17.35 -6.58 0.51
N ALA A 186 17.31 -7.61 1.36
CA ALA A 186 18.38 -7.89 2.32
C ALA A 186 19.70 -8.34 1.66
N MET A 187 19.65 -8.87 0.44
CA MET A 187 20.85 -9.26 -0.32
C MET A 187 21.42 -8.12 -1.17
N THR A 188 20.60 -7.16 -1.60
CA THR A 188 21.00 -6.15 -2.59
C THR A 188 21.21 -4.75 -2.01
N CYS A 189 20.51 -4.39 -0.93
CA CYS A 189 20.52 -3.03 -0.38
C CYS A 189 21.35 -2.94 0.89
N ASP A 190 22.13 -1.87 1.06
CA ASP A 190 22.81 -1.57 2.33
C ASP A 190 21.85 -0.98 3.38
N LYS A 191 22.21 -1.10 4.67
CA LYS A 191 21.39 -0.63 5.79
C LYS A 191 21.09 0.86 5.72
N GLU A 192 22.10 1.68 5.40
CA GLU A 192 21.94 3.13 5.32
C GLU A 192 20.92 3.53 4.26
N LEU A 193 20.89 2.83 3.11
CA LEU A 193 19.89 3.06 2.07
C LEU A 193 18.46 2.81 2.59
N LEU A 194 18.26 1.71 3.32
CA LEU A 194 16.96 1.31 3.84
C LEU A 194 16.46 2.18 4.98
N LEU A 195 17.37 2.79 5.75
CA LEU A 195 17.01 3.64 6.88
C LEU A 195 16.74 5.09 6.46
N GLN A 196 17.47 5.59 5.46
CA GLN A 196 17.39 6.99 5.05
C GLN A 196 16.35 7.22 3.93
N ASP A 197 16.07 6.22 3.08
CA ASP A 197 15.12 6.36 1.97
C ASP A 197 13.98 5.34 2.04
N CYS A 198 12.78 5.79 2.39
CA CYS A 198 11.58 4.97 2.39
C CYS A 198 11.07 4.61 0.99
N ALA A 199 11.54 5.29 -0.03
CA ALA A 199 11.20 5.04 -1.43
C ALA A 199 12.39 4.46 -2.22
N TYR A 200 13.32 3.78 -1.54
CA TYR A 200 14.53 3.19 -2.10
C TYR A 200 14.30 2.31 -3.34
N MET A 201 13.13 1.66 -3.46
CA MET A 201 12.77 0.86 -4.64
C MET A 201 12.72 1.67 -5.94
N MET A 202 12.54 2.99 -5.87
CA MET A 202 12.55 3.86 -7.05
C MET A 202 13.94 4.04 -7.63
N GLU A 203 14.99 3.94 -6.81
CA GLU A 203 16.35 4.32 -7.21
C GLU A 203 16.99 3.31 -8.18
N PHE A 204 16.71 2.03 -7.99
CA PHE A 204 17.29 0.95 -8.80
C PHE A 204 16.32 0.30 -9.79
N ASN A 205 15.07 0.76 -9.85
CA ASN A 205 14.12 0.19 -10.80
C ASN A 205 14.53 0.53 -12.25
N LEU A 206 14.32 -0.41 -13.18
CA LEU A 206 14.64 -0.28 -14.61
C LEU A 206 14.14 1.06 -15.21
N TRP A 207 13.00 1.53 -14.73
CA TRP A 207 12.50 2.87 -15.03
C TRP A 207 11.84 3.47 -13.78
N LYS A 208 12.41 4.55 -13.24
CA LYS A 208 11.96 5.21 -11.99
C LYS A 208 10.44 5.47 -11.92
N PRO A 209 9.76 5.97 -12.98
CA PRO A 209 8.32 6.21 -12.94
C PRO A 209 7.45 4.97 -12.70
N PHE A 210 7.91 3.76 -13.04
CA PHE A 210 7.09 2.56 -12.93
C PHE A 210 6.75 2.18 -11.48
N VAL A 211 7.65 2.44 -10.53
CA VAL A 211 7.38 2.18 -9.12
C VAL A 211 6.27 3.10 -8.63
N ILE A 212 6.32 4.38 -8.99
CA ILE A 212 5.30 5.37 -8.65
C ILE A 212 3.96 5.02 -9.28
N ILE A 213 3.94 4.77 -10.59
CA ILE A 213 2.72 4.41 -11.31
C ILE A 213 2.14 3.14 -10.68
N GLY A 214 2.97 2.14 -10.38
CA GLY A 214 2.55 0.93 -9.67
C GLY A 214 1.94 1.23 -8.31
N ASN A 215 2.56 2.08 -7.49
CA ASN A 215 2.10 2.41 -6.15
C ASN A 215 0.80 3.22 -6.14
N VAL A 216 0.70 4.23 -7.02
CA VAL A 216 -0.53 5.01 -7.24
C VAL A 216 -1.65 4.10 -7.75
N LEU A 217 -1.40 3.24 -8.73
CA LEU A 217 -2.42 2.33 -9.25
C LEU A 217 -2.85 1.28 -8.21
N ALA A 218 -1.92 0.76 -7.40
CA ALA A 218 -2.21 -0.24 -6.37
C ALA A 218 -3.11 0.33 -5.27
N THR A 219 -2.70 1.46 -4.69
CA THR A 219 -3.46 2.20 -3.66
C THR A 219 -4.82 2.66 -4.19
N PHE A 220 -4.87 3.14 -5.42
CA PHE A 220 -6.10 3.51 -6.11
C PHE A 220 -7.07 2.34 -6.26
N CYS A 221 -6.57 1.19 -6.75
CA CYS A 221 -7.37 -0.01 -6.92
C CYS A 221 -7.93 -0.49 -5.58
N ALA A 222 -7.11 -0.50 -4.53
CA ALA A 222 -7.50 -0.90 -3.18
C ALA A 222 -8.61 0.00 -2.61
N SER A 223 -8.54 1.32 -2.84
CA SER A 223 -9.59 2.27 -2.43
C SER A 223 -10.89 2.08 -3.23
N ALA A 224 -10.79 1.86 -4.55
CA ALA A 224 -11.97 1.72 -5.43
C ALA A 224 -12.76 0.43 -5.19
N HIS A 225 -12.11 -0.67 -4.77
CA HIS A 225 -12.76 -1.96 -4.52
C HIS A 225 -13.90 -1.89 -3.48
N PHE A 226 -13.86 -0.93 -2.55
CA PHE A 226 -14.89 -0.77 -1.53
C PHE A 226 -16.21 -0.19 -2.08
N LYS A 227 -16.17 0.61 -3.17
CA LYS A 227 -17.38 1.27 -3.69
C LYS A 227 -18.35 0.35 -4.41
N ARG A 228 -17.95 -0.86 -4.80
CA ARG A 228 -18.64 -1.59 -5.87
C ARG A 228 -19.65 -2.66 -5.43
N HIS A 229 -19.69 -3.11 -4.17
CA HIS A 229 -20.58 -4.23 -3.81
C HIS A 229 -21.43 -4.01 -2.56
N HIS A 230 -22.66 -4.53 -2.68
CA HIS A 230 -23.83 -4.39 -1.81
C HIS A 230 -23.53 -4.29 -0.31
N VAL A 231 -24.10 -3.23 0.26
CA VAL A 231 -24.24 -2.97 1.70
C VAL A 231 -24.71 -4.24 2.42
N TRP A 232 -23.96 -4.66 3.43
CA TRP A 232 -24.26 -5.78 4.30
C TRP A 232 -25.67 -5.70 4.88
N ASN A 233 -26.49 -6.71 4.62
CA ASN A 233 -27.73 -6.90 5.35
C ASN A 233 -27.41 -7.67 6.64
N ILE A 234 -27.22 -6.95 7.75
CA ILE A 234 -26.95 -7.55 9.07
C ILE A 234 -28.29 -8.01 9.67
N PRO A 235 -28.53 -9.31 9.90
CA PRO A 235 -29.78 -9.74 10.53
C PRO A 235 -29.83 -9.25 11.99
N GLY A 236 -30.81 -8.39 12.28
CA GLY A 236 -31.13 -7.92 13.63
C GLY A 236 -30.54 -6.57 14.03
N VAL A 237 -29.83 -5.87 13.13
CA VAL A 237 -29.31 -4.52 13.37
C VAL A 237 -29.56 -3.67 12.13
N ASP A 238 -30.77 -3.11 12.02
CA ASP A 238 -31.16 -2.06 11.06
C ASP A 238 -30.51 -0.70 11.42
N ILE A 239 -29.21 -0.67 11.74
CA ILE A 239 -28.51 0.61 12.01
C ILE A 239 -28.24 1.40 10.71
N TYR A 240 -28.42 0.78 9.55
CA TYR A 240 -28.77 1.50 8.33
C TYR A 240 -29.96 0.82 7.66
N GLY A 241 -31.08 0.86 8.37
CA GLY A 241 -32.38 0.77 7.73
C GLY A 241 -32.42 1.74 6.56
N THR A 242 -32.69 1.19 5.40
CA THR A 242 -33.22 1.85 4.23
C THR A 242 -34.14 3.02 4.62
N VAL A 243 -33.63 4.25 4.67
CA VAL A 243 -34.48 5.43 4.42
C VAL A 243 -34.66 5.47 2.90
N GLY A 244 -35.61 4.65 2.43
CA GLY A 244 -36.06 4.64 1.03
C GLY A 244 -35.22 3.83 0.05
N ASN A 245 -34.59 2.71 0.46
CA ASN A 245 -33.88 1.80 -0.46
C ASN A 245 -32.72 2.45 -1.25
N ASN A 246 -32.21 3.59 -0.76
CA ASN A 246 -31.19 4.38 -1.44
C ASN A 246 -29.79 4.07 -0.87
N PRO A 247 -28.93 3.31 -1.58
CA PRO A 247 -27.55 3.03 -1.14
C PRO A 247 -26.68 4.29 -1.06
N LEU A 248 -27.16 5.42 -1.59
CA LEU A 248 -26.48 6.71 -1.61
C LEU A 248 -26.20 7.28 -0.22
N LEU A 249 -27.08 7.07 0.77
CA LEU A 249 -26.86 7.60 2.12
C LEU A 249 -25.74 6.86 2.84
N ALA A 250 -25.68 5.53 2.71
CA ALA A 250 -24.60 4.71 3.26
C ALA A 250 -23.25 5.06 2.60
N VAL A 251 -23.25 5.28 1.29
CA VAL A 251 -22.06 5.76 0.56
C VAL A 251 -21.65 7.17 1.04
N ALA A 252 -22.61 8.08 1.26
CA ALA A 252 -22.32 9.43 1.72
C ALA A 252 -21.76 9.46 3.16
N ILE A 253 -22.28 8.63 4.07
CA ILE A 253 -21.79 8.52 5.44
C ILE A 253 -20.40 7.88 5.47
N THR A 254 -20.19 6.81 4.71
CA THR A 254 -18.87 6.18 4.56
C THR A 254 -17.85 7.16 3.99
N TRP A 255 -18.26 7.92 2.98
CA TRP A 255 -17.44 8.96 2.37
C TRP A 255 -17.09 10.06 3.36
N LEU A 256 -18.05 10.59 4.13
CA LEU A 256 -17.79 11.59 5.17
C LEU A 256 -16.84 11.06 6.24
N LEU A 257 -17.08 9.85 6.75
CA LEU A 257 -16.22 9.23 7.76
C LEU A 257 -14.81 9.00 7.23
N SER A 258 -14.66 8.49 6.01
CA SER A 258 -13.35 8.27 5.39
C SER A 258 -12.57 9.59 5.22
N ASN A 259 -13.24 10.68 4.83
CA ASN A 259 -12.60 12.00 4.75
C ASN A 259 -12.18 12.52 6.14
N ILE A 260 -13.02 12.38 7.16
CA ILE A 260 -12.70 12.78 8.53
C ILE A 260 -11.49 12.01 9.06
N PHE A 261 -11.46 10.68 8.89
CA PHE A 261 -10.31 9.86 9.28
C PHE A 261 -9.04 10.28 8.56
N SER A 262 -9.13 10.57 7.26
CA SER A 262 -7.98 11.02 6.49
C SER A 262 -7.45 12.39 6.93
N SER A 263 -8.28 13.25 7.52
CA SER A 263 -7.88 14.58 7.99
C SER A 263 -7.25 14.59 9.38
N LEU A 264 -7.26 13.45 10.09
CA LEU A 264 -6.73 13.30 11.43
C LEU A 264 -5.29 12.75 11.45
N GLU A 265 -4.79 12.25 10.31
CA GLU A 265 -3.37 11.96 10.06
C GLU A 265 -2.69 13.17 9.42
#